data_AF-A0A3A0G8P9-F1
#
_entry.id   AF-A0A3A0G8P9-F1
#
_cell.length_a   1.000
_cell.length_b   1.000
_cell.length_c   1.000
_cell.angle_alpha   90.00
_cell.angle_beta   90.00
_cell.angle_gamma   90.00
#
_symmetry.space_group_name_H-M   'P 1'
#
loop_
_entity.id
_entity.type
_entity.pdbx_description
1 polymer ?
#
loop_
_entity_poly.entity_id
_entity_poly.type
_entity_poly.pdbx_seq_one_letter_code
_entity_poly.pdbx_strand_id
1 'polypeptide(L)' 'MTPHDAGGQVVVHEAQDGQVRVDVRVERETLWLSQRQMAEVFDTSTDNVGLHLKNIFKEAEL' A
#
# COMPACT_ATOMS: atom_id res chain seq x y z
N MET A 1 20.32 20.31 5.50
CA MET A 1 19.23 21.31 5.46
C MET A 1 18.55 21.11 4.12
N THR A 2 17.49 20.31 4.01
CA THR A 2 16.20 20.39 4.73
C THR A 2 15.71 19.02 5.23
N PRO A 3 14.96 18.95 6.35
CA PRO A 3 14.22 17.74 6.71
C PRO A 3 13.09 17.56 5.69
N HIS A 4 13.06 16.44 4.98
CA HIS A 4 11.89 16.09 4.16
C HIS A 4 10.74 15.87 5.13
N ASP A 5 9.64 16.59 4.92
CA ASP A 5 8.48 16.69 5.78
C ASP A 5 8.11 15.37 6.50
N ALA A 6 8.22 15.40 7.82
CA ALA A 6 7.82 14.33 8.73
C ALA A 6 6.29 14.28 8.92
N GLY A 7 5.54 14.25 7.81
CA GLY A 7 4.08 14.42 7.83
C GLY A 7 3.37 13.66 6.72
N GLY A 8 3.61 12.36 6.59
CA GLY A 8 2.70 11.51 5.82
C GLY A 8 1.32 11.51 6.47
N GLN A 9 0.25 11.80 5.70
CA GLN A 9 -1.10 11.66 6.23
C GLN A 9 -1.39 10.18 6.43
N VAL A 10 -1.78 9.79 7.64
CA VAL A 10 -2.24 8.45 7.96
C VAL A 10 -3.74 8.39 7.72
N VAL A 11 -4.16 7.67 6.69
CA VAL A 11 -5.58 7.43 6.41
C VAL A 11 -5.93 6.06 6.95
N VAL A 12 -6.97 5.98 7.79
CA VAL A 12 -7.52 4.72 8.27
C VAL A 12 -8.70 4.37 7.37
N HIS A 13 -8.53 3.35 6.54
CA HIS A 13 -9.65 2.75 5.82
C HIS A 13 -10.30 1.68 6.69
N GLU A 14 -11.61 1.79 6.88
CA GLU A 14 -12.45 0.81 7.56
C GLU A 14 -13.27 0.07 6.50
N ALA A 15 -13.12 -1.25 6.41
CA ALA A 15 -14.00 -2.07 5.59
C ALA A 15 -15.44 -1.99 6.10
N GLN A 16 -16.45 -2.25 5.25
CA GLN A 16 -17.88 -2.14 5.63
C GLN A 16 -18.28 -3.02 6.83
N ASP A 17 -17.44 -3.98 7.21
CA ASP A 17 -17.62 -4.87 8.35
C ASP A 17 -16.87 -4.42 9.63
N GLY A 18 -16.17 -3.29 9.60
CA GLY A 18 -15.42 -2.72 10.72
C GLY A 18 -14.12 -3.45 11.09
N GLN A 19 -13.69 -4.47 10.32
CA GLN A 19 -12.61 -5.36 10.77
C GLN A 19 -11.22 -4.94 10.32
N VAL A 20 -11.11 -4.31 9.16
CA VAL A 20 -9.80 -3.96 8.59
C VAL A 20 -9.47 -2.53 8.94
N ARG A 21 -8.38 -2.33 9.70
CA ARG A 21 -7.80 -1.02 10.00
C ARG A 21 -6.42 -0.96 9.36
N VAL A 22 -6.30 -0.23 8.25
CA VAL A 22 -5.03 -0.08 7.54
C VAL A 22 -4.45 1.31 7.79
N ASP A 23 -3.31 1.38 8.48
CA ASP A 23 -2.54 2.63 8.60
C ASP A 23 -1.65 2.83 7.35
N VAL A 24 -2.03 3.77 6.49
CA VAL A 24 -1.33 4.00 5.20
C VAL A 24 -0.72 5.39 5.17
N ARG A 25 0.51 5.52 4.66
CA ARG A 25 1.08 6.84 4.38
C ARG A 25 0.60 7.29 3.01
N VAL A 26 -0.08 8.43 2.98
CA VAL A 26 -0.45 9.12 1.73
C VAL A 26 0.57 10.22 1.47
N GLU A 27 1.13 10.22 0.27
CA GLU A 27 1.99 11.30 -0.21
C GLU A 27 1.56 11.69 -1.63
N ARG A 28 1.09 12.94 -1.79
CA ARG A 28 0.44 13.43 -3.03
C ARG A 28 -0.77 12.55 -3.37
N GLU A 29 -0.69 11.79 -4.45
CA GLU A 29 -1.73 10.86 -4.92
C GLU A 29 -1.27 9.39 -4.83
N THR A 30 -0.19 9.13 -4.10
CA THR A 30 0.41 7.81 -3.95
C THR A 30 0.15 7.26 -2.54
N LEU A 31 -0.41 6.06 -2.49
CA LEU A 31 -0.58 5.28 -1.27
C LEU A 31 0.64 4.38 -1.06
N TRP A 32 1.30 4.52 0.08
CA TRP A 32 2.39 3.65 0.48
C TRP A 32 1.87 2.55 1.39
N LEU A 33 1.91 1.31 0.87
CA LEU A 33 1.39 0.12 1.52
C LEU A 33 2.48 -0.95 1.64
N SER A 34 2.48 -1.68 2.74
CA SER A 34 3.18 -2.97 2.79
C SER A 34 2.43 -4.02 1.95
N GLN A 35 3.12 -5.11 1.55
CA GLN A 35 2.49 -6.20 0.79
C GLN A 35 1.30 -6.83 1.52
N ARG A 36 1.33 -6.90 2.86
CA ARG A 36 0.21 -7.37 3.68
C ARG A 36 -1.01 -6.45 3.56
N GLN A 37 -0.79 -5.14 3.64
CA GLN A 37 -1.87 -4.16 3.52
C GLN A 37 -2.46 -4.15 2.11
N MET A 38 -1.63 -4.31 1.07
CA MET A 38 -2.13 -4.50 -0.30
C MET A 38 -2.98 -5.76 -0.42
N ALA A 39 -2.55 -6.88 0.18
CA ALA A 39 -3.31 -8.12 0.19
C ALA A 39 -4.70 -7.95 0.83
N GLU A 40 -4.78 -7.22 1.94
CA GLU A 40 -6.05 -6.87 2.61
C GLU A 40 -6.96 -5.99 1.76
N VAL A 41 -6.40 -4.95 1.11
CA VAL A 41 -7.18 -4.01 0.27
C VAL A 41 -7.73 -4.67 -0.99
N PHE A 42 -6.95 -5.55 -1.62
CA PHE A 42 -7.31 -6.22 -2.87
C PHE A 42 -7.93 -7.61 -2.67
N ASP A 43 -8.24 -7.98 -1.42
CA ASP A 43 -8.80 -9.30 -1.04
C ASP A 43 -8.05 -10.46 -1.72
N THR A 44 -6.73 -10.50 -1.52
CA THR A 44 -5.84 -11.48 -2.14
C THR A 44 -4.76 -11.93 -1.16
N SER A 45 -3.86 -12.81 -1.58
CA SER A 45 -2.73 -13.26 -0.76
C SER A 45 -1.50 -12.38 -0.94
N THR A 46 -0.63 -12.32 0.07
CA THR A 46 0.68 -11.68 -0.04
C THR A 46 1.55 -12.30 -1.13
N ASP A 47 1.39 -13.60 -1.38
CA ASP A 47 2.11 -14.33 -2.43
C ASP A 47 1.68 -13.85 -3.82
N ASN A 48 0.37 -13.62 -4.04
CA ASN A 48 -0.13 -13.05 -5.28
C ASN A 48 0.39 -11.61 -5.49
N VAL A 49 0.40 -10.78 -4.44
CA VAL A 49 1.01 -9.44 -4.51
C VAL A 49 2.48 -9.53 -4.93
N GLY A 50 3.26 -10.42 -4.31
CA GLY A 50 4.66 -10.64 -4.65
C GLY A 50 4.87 -11.14 -6.08
N LEU A 51 3.98 -12.00 -6.59
CA LEU A 51 3.99 -12.45 -7.98
C LEU A 51 3.78 -11.29 -8.95
N HIS A 52 2.77 -10.45 -8.73
CA HIS A 52 2.50 -9.29 -9.58
C HIS A 52 3.66 -8.29 -9.58
N LEU A 53 4.23 -8.00 -8.41
CA LEU A 53 5.41 -7.13 -8.32
C LEU A 53 6.58 -7.66 -9.16
N LYS A 54 6.87 -8.97 -9.07
CA LYS A 54 7.94 -9.60 -9.87
C LYS A 54 7.68 -9.45 -11.37
N ASN A 55 6.43 -9.62 -11.81
CA ASN A 55 6.07 -9.48 -13.22
C ASN A 55 6.25 -8.04 -13.71
N ILE A 56 5.80 -7.04 -12.94
CA ILE A 56 5.99 -5.61 -13.27
C ILE A 56 7.48 -5.28 -13.48
N PHE A 57 8.36 -5.73 -12.57
CA PHE A 57 9.81 -5.52 -12.71
C PHE A 57 10.39 -6.26 -13.92
N LYS A 58 9.89 -7.45 -14.23
CA LYS A 58 10.36 -8.27 -15.35
C LYS A 58 9.95 -7.69 -16.70
N GLU A 59 8.75 -7.13 -16.77
CA GLU A 59 8.16 -6.57 -17.99
C GLU A 59 8.59 -5.12 -18.24
N ALA A 60 9.32 -4.52 -17.29
CA ALA A 60 9.78 -3.14 -17.34
C ALA A 60 8.63 -2.13 -17.53
N GLU A 61 7.49 -2.39 -16.89
CA GLU A 61 6.29 -1.54 -16.94
C GLU A 61 6.31 -0.36 -15.94
N LEU A 62 7.49 0.00 -15.44
CA LEU A 62 7.70 1.09 -14.47
C LEU A 62 8.08 2.41 -15.14
#